data_AF-A0A2M7MGB8-F1
#
_entry.id   AF-A0A2M7MGB8-F1
#
_cell.length_a   1.000
_cell.length_b   1.000
_cell.length_c   1.000
_cell.angle_alpha   90.00
_cell.angle_beta   90.00
_cell.angle_gamma   90.00
#
_symmetry.space_group_name_H-M   'P 1'
#
loop_
_entity.id
_entity.type
_entity.pdbx_description
1 polymer ?
#
loop_
_entity_poly.entity_id
_entity_poly.type
_entity_poly.pdbx_seq_one_letter_code
_entity_poly.pdbx_strand_id
1 'polypeptide(L)'
;LFIAIILRLLAAFFSKGFGMHDDHFLVIEASQSWVDGTDYNRWLPSNASTPSGHSWFYVGLHYLLFSILKTIHITEPQTKMLIVRILHAFYSLSIVYFGYR
;
A
#
# COMPACT_ATOMS: atom_id res chain seq x y z
N LEU A 1 -13.14 -13.42 16.15
CA LEU A 1 -12.63 -12.04 15.93
C LEU A 1 -11.30 -11.76 16.64
N PHE A 2 -11.19 -11.97 17.96
CA PHE A 2 -9.97 -11.66 18.74
C PHE A 2 -8.70 -12.39 18.26
N ILE A 3 -8.76 -13.70 18.02
CA ILE A 3 -7.61 -14.45 17.48
C ILE A 3 -7.22 -13.91 16.09
N ALA A 4 -8.21 -13.58 15.26
CA ALA A 4 -8.00 -13.07 13.91
C ALA A 4 -7.27 -11.72 13.88
N ILE A 5 -7.60 -10.80 14.80
CA ILE A 5 -6.91 -9.50 14.88
C ILE A 5 -5.51 -9.63 15.48
N ILE A 6 -5.32 -10.46 16.52
CA ILE A 6 -4.00 -10.66 17.15
C ILE A 6 -2.99 -11.18 16.13
N LEU A 7 -3.33 -12.24 15.39
CA LEU A 7 -2.42 -12.82 14.39
C LEU A 7 -2.06 -11.82 13.28
N ARG A 8 -3.01 -10.97 12.86
CA ARG A 8 -2.76 -9.95 11.82
C ARG A 8 -1.89 -8.80 12.31
N LEU A 9 -2.10 -8.34 13.55
CA LEU A 9 -1.25 -7.31 14.14
C LEU A 9 0.18 -7.82 14.32
N LEU A 10 0.35 -9.05 14.84
CA LEU A 10 1.67 -9.68 14.91
C LEU A 10 2.34 -9.73 13.53
N ALA A 11 1.62 -10.21 12.51
CA ALA A 11 2.15 -10.22 11.14
C ALA A 11 2.53 -8.81 10.66
N ALA A 12 1.69 -7.79 10.86
CA ALA A 12 1.95 -6.42 10.43
C ALA A 12 3.24 -5.83 11.04
N PHE A 13 3.48 -6.06 12.33
CA PHE A 13 4.65 -5.54 13.04
C PHE A 13 5.94 -6.33 12.76
N PHE A 14 5.88 -7.65 12.56
CA PHE A 14 7.07 -8.49 12.42
C PHE A 14 7.48 -8.76 10.96
N SER A 15 6.62 -8.53 9.97
CA SER A 15 6.90 -8.69 8.52
C SER A 15 7.64 -7.51 7.87
N LYS A 16 8.50 -6.80 8.62
CA LYS A 16 9.21 -5.60 8.11
C LYS A 16 10.26 -5.90 7.03
N GLY A 17 10.55 -7.17 6.76
CA GLY A 17 11.56 -7.58 5.79
C GLY A 17 11.15 -7.37 4.33
N PHE A 18 12.14 -7.04 3.49
CA PHE A 18 12.04 -7.12 2.04
C PHE A 18 12.30 -8.56 1.63
N GLY A 19 11.25 -9.38 1.55
CA GLY A 19 11.36 -10.81 1.19
C GLY A 19 10.99 -11.11 -0.26
N MET A 20 10.33 -10.18 -0.94
CA MET A 20 9.78 -10.34 -2.29
C MET A 20 9.99 -9.03 -3.06
N HIS A 21 10.36 -9.11 -4.33
CA HIS A 21 10.35 -7.99 -5.28
C HIS A 21 9.22 -8.25 -6.29
N ASP A 22 8.82 -7.26 -7.09
CA ASP A 22 7.84 -7.36 -8.20
C ASP A 22 6.39 -7.05 -7.79
N ASP A 23 5.41 -7.90 -8.11
CA ASP A 23 3.96 -7.61 -7.95
C ASP A 23 3.54 -7.14 -6.54
N HIS A 24 4.26 -7.57 -5.51
CA HIS A 24 3.97 -7.20 -4.12
C HIS A 24 4.21 -5.71 -3.84
N PHE A 25 5.15 -5.10 -4.56
CA PHE A 25 5.56 -3.70 -4.37
C PHE A 25 5.23 -2.82 -5.56
N LEU A 26 4.85 -3.38 -6.71
CA LEU A 26 4.51 -2.64 -7.93
C LEU A 26 3.57 -1.44 -7.69
N VAL A 27 2.50 -1.65 -6.92
CA VAL A 27 1.54 -0.58 -6.57
C VAL A 27 2.13 0.44 -5.60
N ILE A 28 2.91 -0.03 -4.62
CA ILE A 28 3.54 0.79 -3.60
C ILE A 28 4.61 1.70 -4.22
N GLU A 29 5.44 1.14 -5.09
CA GLU A 29 6.52 1.83 -5.78
C GLU A 29 5.97 2.86 -6.77
N ALA A 30 4.96 2.49 -7.57
CA ALA A 30 4.29 3.43 -8.47
C ALA A 30 3.73 4.62 -7.68
N SER A 31 2.91 4.36 -6.66
CA SER A 31 2.28 5.40 -5.85
C SER A 31 3.31 6.28 -5.13
N GLN A 32 4.35 5.70 -4.53
CA GLN A 32 5.41 6.47 -3.87
C GLN A 32 6.21 7.31 -4.87
N SER A 33 6.51 6.78 -6.06
CA SER A 33 7.22 7.51 -7.11
C SER A 33 6.46 8.77 -7.55
N TRP A 34 5.13 8.67 -7.66
CA TRP A 34 4.25 9.80 -7.97
C TRP A 34 4.26 10.85 -6.86
N VAL A 35 4.23 10.41 -5.59
CA VAL A 35 4.37 11.31 -4.42
C VAL A 35 5.71 12.05 -4.42
N ASP A 36 6.74 11.44 -4.99
CA ASP A 36 8.07 12.04 -5.12
C ASP A 36 8.27 12.83 -6.43
N GLY A 37 7.20 13.03 -7.21
CA GLY A 37 7.22 13.82 -8.44
C GLY A 37 7.85 13.11 -9.63
N THR A 38 8.01 11.78 -9.53
CA THR A 38 8.54 10.92 -10.58
C THR A 38 7.47 9.95 -11.06
N ASP A 39 7.77 9.14 -12.08
CA ASP A 39 6.86 8.10 -12.57
C ASP A 39 7.68 6.89 -13.01
N TYR A 40 8.24 6.20 -12.00
CA TYR A 40 9.22 5.13 -12.21
C TYR A 40 8.70 4.01 -13.12
N ASN A 41 7.44 3.62 -12.92
CA ASN A 41 6.79 2.56 -13.69
C ASN A 41 6.17 3.04 -15.02
N ARG A 42 6.24 4.35 -15.32
CA ARG A 42 5.62 4.97 -16.52
C ARG A 42 4.13 4.67 -16.64
N TRP A 43 3.43 4.75 -15.51
CA TRP A 43 2.00 4.46 -15.45
C TRP A 43 1.15 5.70 -15.73
N LEU A 44 1.74 6.90 -15.64
CA LEU A 44 1.04 8.14 -16.00
C LEU A 44 1.08 8.36 -17.53
N PRO A 45 0.02 8.96 -18.11
CA PRO A 45 -0.11 9.10 -19.56
C PRO A 45 0.95 10.04 -20.13
N SER A 46 1.47 10.95 -19.30
CA SER A 46 2.56 11.85 -19.66
C SER A 46 3.86 11.13 -20.01
N ASN A 47 4.07 9.91 -19.49
CA ASN A 47 5.33 9.17 -19.65
C ASN A 47 5.14 7.82 -20.37
N ALA A 48 3.92 7.51 -20.82
CA ALA A 48 3.59 6.26 -21.49
C ALA A 48 3.29 6.49 -22.98
N SER A 49 3.97 5.76 -23.87
CA SER A 49 3.72 5.78 -25.32
C SER A 49 2.48 4.99 -25.73
N THR A 50 2.03 4.07 -24.88
CA THR A 50 0.83 3.25 -25.06
C THR A 50 0.06 3.11 -23.75
N PRO A 51 -1.26 2.90 -23.77
CA PRO A 51 -2.03 2.64 -22.54
C PRO A 51 -1.48 1.43 -21.78
N SER A 52 -1.19 1.58 -20.48
CA SER A 52 -0.58 0.53 -19.65
C SER A 52 -1.57 -0.57 -19.23
N GLY A 53 -2.88 -0.32 -19.33
CA GLY A 53 -3.92 -1.28 -18.94
C GLY A 53 -4.10 -1.44 -17.41
N HIS A 54 -3.34 -0.71 -16.59
CA HIS A 54 -3.48 -0.78 -15.13
C HIS A 54 -4.59 0.15 -14.62
N SER A 55 -5.46 -0.37 -13.75
CA SER A 55 -6.44 0.46 -13.04
C SER A 55 -5.73 1.36 -12.02
N TRP A 56 -6.03 2.65 -12.07
CA TRP A 56 -5.45 3.61 -11.13
C TRP A 56 -6.16 3.70 -9.79
N PHE A 57 -7.26 2.97 -9.59
CA PHE A 57 -8.04 3.10 -8.38
C PHE A 57 -7.22 2.74 -7.12
N TYR A 58 -6.61 1.56 -7.11
CA TYR A 58 -5.90 1.06 -5.92
C TYR A 58 -4.54 1.76 -5.69
N VAL A 59 -3.81 2.07 -6.77
CA VAL A 59 -2.58 2.87 -6.70
C VAL A 59 -2.86 4.32 -6.31
N GLY A 60 -3.98 4.89 -6.75
CA GLY A 60 -4.44 6.22 -6.39
C GLY A 60 -4.78 6.35 -4.90
N LEU A 61 -5.38 5.32 -4.30
CA LEU A 61 -5.60 5.26 -2.85
C LEU A 61 -4.28 5.29 -2.07
N HIS A 62 -3.26 4.55 -2.54
CA HIS A 62 -1.93 4.57 -1.94
C HIS A 62 -1.23 5.92 -2.14
N TYR A 63 -1.35 6.52 -3.33
CA TYR A 63 -0.82 7.85 -3.60
C TYR A 63 -1.40 8.90 -2.64
N LEU A 64 -2.72 8.87 -2.42
CA LEU A 64 -3.38 9.76 -1.45
C LEU A 64 -2.86 9.52 -0.03
N LEU A 65 -2.80 8.26 0.41
CA LEU A 65 -2.28 7.90 1.72
C LEU A 65 -0.84 8.40 1.90
N PHE A 66 0.05 8.10 0.97
CA PHE A 66 1.46 8.49 1.03
C PHE A 66 1.66 10.00 0.92
N SER A 67 0.82 10.70 0.16
CA SER A 67 0.81 12.16 0.12
C SER A 67 0.49 12.74 1.50
N ILE A 68 -0.57 12.24 2.16
CA ILE A 68 -0.95 12.66 3.51
C ILE A 68 0.19 12.38 4.50
N LEU A 69 0.78 11.18 4.45
CA LEU A 69 1.91 10.81 5.32
C LEU A 69 3.12 11.73 5.10
N LYS A 70 3.44 12.08 3.84
CA LYS A 70 4.51 13.02 3.51
C LYS A 70 4.21 14.43 4.04
N THR A 71 2.96 14.90 3.95
CA THR A 71 2.56 16.20 4.52
C THR A 71 2.77 16.28 6.03
N ILE A 72 2.62 15.18 6.76
CA ILE A 72 2.90 15.10 8.20
C ILE A 72 4.34 14.63 8.52
N HIS A 73 5.26 14.73 7.57
CA HIS A 73 6.69 14.38 7.70
C HIS A 73 6.97 12.89 8.02
N ILE A 74 6.04 11.98 7.74
CA ILE A 74 6.29 10.54 7.76
C ILE A 74 6.87 10.15 6.40
N THR A 75 8.20 10.19 6.30
CA THR A 75 8.93 9.87 5.06
C THR A 75 9.50 8.46 5.04
N GLU A 76 9.78 7.88 6.20
CA GLU A 76 10.42 6.58 6.33
C GLU A 76 9.59 5.44 5.70
N PRO A 77 10.12 4.70 4.70
CA PRO A 77 9.38 3.63 4.03
C PRO A 77 8.86 2.55 4.97
N GLN A 78 9.63 2.14 5.99
CA GLN A 78 9.18 1.11 6.92
C GLN A 78 7.95 1.54 7.72
N THR A 79 7.89 2.81 8.12
CA THR A 79 6.74 3.37 8.83
C THR A 79 5.51 3.45 7.93
N LYS A 80 5.67 3.90 6.68
CA LYS A 80 4.58 3.91 5.68
C LYS A 80 4.03 2.51 5.45
N MET A 81 4.91 1.52 5.28
CA MET A 81 4.50 0.14 5.05
C MET A 81 3.83 -0.49 6.26
N LEU A 82 4.25 -0.16 7.48
CA LEU A 82 3.55 -0.59 8.69
C LEU A 82 2.10 -0.07 8.70
N ILE A 83 1.90 1.20 8.35
CA ILE A 83 0.56 1.80 8.28
C ILE A 83 -0.31 1.06 7.24
N VAL A 84 0.23 0.82 6.04
CA VAL A 84 -0.47 0.04 4.99
C VAL A 84 -0.86 -1.35 5.50
N ARG A 85 0.06 -2.07 6.16
CA ARG A 85 -0.21 -3.41 6.70
C ARG A 85 -1.28 -3.38 7.80
N ILE A 86 -1.30 -2.36 8.65
CA ILE A 86 -2.34 -2.17 9.66
C ILE A 86 -3.70 -1.94 9.00
N LEU A 87 -3.78 -1.10 7.96
CA LEU A 87 -5.01 -0.88 7.20
C LEU A 87 -5.50 -2.17 6.54
N HIS A 88 -4.61 -2.95 5.93
CA HIS A 88 -4.95 -4.27 5.38
C HIS A 88 -5.39 -5.27 6.45
N ALA A 89 -4.79 -5.23 7.64
CA ALA A 89 -5.22 -6.06 8.77
C ALA A 89 -6.66 -5.73 9.18
N PHE A 90 -7.03 -4.45 9.27
CA PHE A 90 -8.40 -4.02 9.57
C PHE A 90 -9.39 -4.37 8.45
N TYR A 91 -9.03 -4.15 7.19
CA TYR A 91 -9.87 -4.53 6.05
C TYR A 91 -10.10 -6.04 6.01
N SER A 92 -9.05 -6.84 6.21
CA SER A 92 -9.19 -8.30 6.30
C SER A 92 -10.05 -8.75 7.48
N LEU A 93 -10.01 -8.03 8.61
CA LEU A 93 -10.85 -8.32 9.77
C LEU A 93 -12.33 -8.02 9.50
N SER A 94 -12.65 -6.98 8.74
CA SER A 94 -14.03 -6.64 8.40
C SER A 94 -14.69 -7.80 7.64
N ILE A 95 -13.96 -8.47 6.74
CA ILE A 95 -14.43 -9.65 6.02
C ILE A 95 -14.78 -10.79 7.00
N VAL A 96 -13.95 -11.04 8.01
CA VAL A 96 -14.24 -12.07 9.04
C VAL A 96 -15.48 -11.69 9.85
N TYR A 97 -15.64 -10.42 10.18
CA TYR A 97 -16.79 -9.93 10.92
C TYR A 97 -18.10 -10.08 10.13
N PHE A 98 -18.13 -9.59 8.88
CA PHE A 98 -19.30 -9.63 8.02
C PHE A 98 -19.58 -11.00 7.42
N GLY A 99 -18.58 -11.88 7.31
CA GLY A 99 -18.78 -13.24 6.82
C GLY A 99 -19.38 -14.19 7.86
N TYR A 100 -19.25 -13.86 9.15
CA TYR A 100 -19.84 -14.62 10.24
C TYR A 100 -21.27 -14.19 10.58
N ARG A 101 -21.64 -12.95 10.23
CA ARG A 101 -22.91 -12.31 10.60
C ARG A 101 -23.84 -12.21 9.39
#